data_AF-A0A2W4QS73-F1
#
_entry.id   AF-A0A2W4QS73-F1
#
_cell.length_a   1.000
_cell.length_b   1.000
_cell.length_c   1.000
_cell.angle_alpha   90.00
_cell.angle_beta   90.00
_cell.angle_gamma   90.00
#
_symmetry.space_group_name_H-M   'P 1'
#
loop_
_entity.id
_entity.type
_entity.pdbx_description
1 polymer ?
#
loop_
_entity_poly.entity_id
_entity_poly.type
_entity_poly.pdbx_seq_one_letter_code
_entity_poly.pdbx_strand_id
1 'polypeptide(L)' 'MVSSIGGFVYGVSQLLFIYVIWKAVRAGEPVGNKAWEGSHGLEWELPSPAPYHSWTIPPSPEIVARGAEH' A
#
# COMPACT_ATOMS: atom_id res chain seq x y z
N MET A 1 -19.99 20.08 24.33
CA MET A 1 -19.72 18.77 24.96
C MET A 1 -19.53 17.66 23.93
N VAL A 2 -20.44 17.48 22.97
CA VAL A 2 -20.33 16.43 21.93
C VAL A 2 -19.03 16.54 21.12
N SER A 3 -18.64 17.75 20.71
CA SER A 3 -17.38 18.00 19.99
C SER A 3 -16.15 17.62 20.81
N SER A 4 -16.14 17.89 22.12
CA SER A 4 -15.05 17.53 23.03
C SER A 4 -14.93 16.00 23.18
N ILE A 5 -16.06 15.30 23.33
CA ILE A 5 -16.09 13.83 23.39
C ILE A 5 -15.56 13.24 22.07
N GLY A 6 -16.03 13.76 20.94
CA GLY A 6 -15.53 13.35 19.61
C GLY A 6 -14.03 13.59 19.46
N GLY A 7 -13.52 14.72 19.97
CA GLY A 7 -12.09 15.02 19.98
C GLY A 7 -11.25 14.01 20.77
N PHE A 8 -11.71 13.59 21.95
CA PHE A 8 -11.02 12.56 22.72
C PHE A 8 -11.09 11.17 22.07
N VAL A 9 -12.23 10.81 21.48
CA VAL A 9 -12.36 9.55 20.72
C VAL A 9 -11.41 9.53 19.53
N TYR A 10 -11.31 10.65 18.80
CA TYR A 10 -10.33 10.81 17.71
C TYR A 10 -8.88 10.74 18.22
N GLY A 11 -8.58 11.34 19.37
CA GLY A 11 -7.25 11.24 20.00
C GLY A 11 -6.87 9.80 20.33
N VAL A 12 -7.79 9.03 20.91
CA VAL A 12 -7.56 7.61 21.22
C VAL A 12 -7.42 6.76 19.95
N SER A 13 -8.15 7.07 18.86
CA SER A 13 -8.01 6.33 17.60
C SER A 13 -6.62 6.47 16.97
N GLN A 14 -5.89 7.57 17.24
CA GLN A 14 -4.51 7.72 16.78
C GLN A 14 -3.56 6.68 17.42
N LEU A 15 -3.80 6.31 18.68
CA LEU A 15 -3.02 5.24 19.34
C LEU A 15 -3.26 3.90 18.65
N LEU A 16 -4.50 3.60 18.28
CA LEU A 16 -4.85 2.41 17.50
C LEU A 16 -4.16 2.42 16.12
N PHE A 17 -4.14 3.57 15.44
CA PHE A 17 -3.49 3.71 14.14
C PHE A 17 -1.98 3.39 14.21
N ILE A 18 -1.28 3.95 15.19
CA ILE A 18 0.15 3.66 15.41
C ILE A 18 0.36 2.17 15.71
N TYR A 19 -0.48 1.58 16.55
CA TYR A 19 -0.41 0.15 16.87
C TYR A 19 -0.61 -0.73 15.62
N VAL A 20 -1.56 -0.39 14.75
CA VAL A 20 -1.80 -1.12 13.49
C VAL A 20 -0.61 -1.04 12.55
N ILE A 21 -0.01 0.15 12.38
CA ILE A 21 1.23 0.31 11.58
C ILE A 21 2.35 -0.56 12.16
N TRP A 22 2.58 -0.47 13.46
CA TRP A 22 3.62 -1.25 14.13
C TRP A 22 3.43 -2.76 13.93
N LYS A 23 2.18 -3.23 14.06
CA LYS A 23 1.83 -4.63 13.83
C LYS A 23 2.06 -5.01 12.35
N ALA A 24 1.62 -4.19 11.40
CA ALA A 24 1.75 -4.48 9.97
C ALA A 24 3.21 -4.52 9.49
N VAL A 25 4.11 -3.75 10.11
CA VAL A 25 5.54 -3.77 9.79
C VAL A 25 6.25 -4.99 10.38
N ARG A 26 5.83 -5.46 11.56
CA ARG A 26 6.56 -6.51 12.32
C ARG A 26 5.94 -7.91 12.25
N ALA A 27 4.68 -8.01 11.82
CA ALA A 27 3.92 -9.25 11.82
C ALA A 27 2.95 -9.29 10.63
N GLY A 28 2.53 -10.49 10.25
CA GLY A 28 1.62 -10.72 9.14
C GLY A 28 2.23 -11.61 8.06
N GLU A 29 1.39 -12.03 7.12
CA GLU A 29 1.82 -12.78 5.95
C GLU A 29 2.34 -11.80 4.88
N PRO A 30 3.55 -12.02 4.34
CA PRO A 30 4.03 -11.24 3.20
C PRO A 30 3.08 -11.42 2.02
N VAL A 31 2.56 -10.30 1.50
CA VAL A 31 1.80 -10.32 0.25
C VAL A 31 2.75 -10.22 -0.94
N GLY A 32 2.39 -10.86 -2.05
CA GLY A 32 3.14 -10.75 -3.30
C GLY A 32 3.05 -9.34 -3.90
N ASN A 33 3.43 -9.22 -5.18
CA ASN A 33 3.51 -7.92 -5.86
C ASN A 33 2.17 -7.18 -5.92
N LYS A 34 1.04 -7.90 -5.91
CA LYS A 34 -0.31 -7.37 -5.95
C LYS A 34 -0.97 -7.44 -4.58
N ALA A 35 -0.95 -6.32 -3.85
CA ALA A 35 -1.52 -6.24 -2.51
C ALA A 35 -3.06 -6.15 -2.50
N TRP A 36 -3.67 -5.71 -3.60
CA TRP A 36 -5.11 -5.46 -3.70
C TRP A 36 -5.70 -6.16 -4.92
N GLU A 37 -6.95 -6.59 -4.78
CA GLU A 37 -7.75 -7.02 -5.92
C GLU A 37 -8.00 -5.84 -6.86
N GLY A 38 -7.74 -6.03 -8.15
CA GLY A 38 -7.81 -4.95 -9.14
C GLY A 38 -6.64 -3.97 -9.09
N SER A 39 -5.49 -4.37 -8.55
CA SER A 39 -4.25 -3.61 -8.67
C SER A 39 -3.69 -3.72 -10.10
N HIS A 40 -3.57 -2.56 -10.76
CA HIS A 40 -3.13 -2.43 -12.15
C HIS A 40 -2.16 -1.26 -12.30
N GLY A 41 -1.32 -1.32 -13.34
CA GLY A 41 -0.24 -0.36 -13.53
C GLY A 41 1.14 -1.01 -13.36
N LEU A 42 2.17 -0.26 -13.71
CA LEU A 42 3.56 -0.75 -13.75
C LEU A 42 4.13 -1.01 -12.36
N GLU A 43 3.62 -0.36 -11.33
CA GLU A 43 4.06 -0.52 -9.94
C GLU A 43 3.73 -1.91 -9.37
N TRP A 44 2.74 -2.60 -9.92
CA TRP A 44 2.30 -3.93 -9.49
C TRP A 44 3.00 -5.07 -10.23
N GLU A 45 3.84 -4.74 -11.22
CA GLU A 45 4.73 -5.68 -11.90
C GLU A 45 6.09 -5.77 -11.20
N LEU A 46 6.38 -4.84 -10.29
CA LEU A 46 7.60 -4.82 -9.49
C LEU A 46 7.49 -5.71 -8.25
N PRO A 47 8.61 -6.29 -7.77
CA PRO A 47 8.61 -7.01 -6.51
C PRO A 47 8.29 -6.09 -5.33
N SER A 48 7.69 -6.65 -4.29
CA SER A 48 7.53 -5.99 -2.98
C SER A 48 8.50 -6.61 -1.97
N PRO A 49 9.43 -5.84 -1.36
CA PRO A 49 9.63 -4.39 -1.49
C PRO A 49 10.24 -3.98 -2.84
N ALA A 50 9.91 -2.77 -3.29
CA ALA A 50 10.39 -2.25 -4.56
C ALA A 50 11.93 -2.12 -4.59
N PRO A 51 12.58 -2.43 -5.72
CA PRO A 51 14.01 -2.23 -5.88
C PRO A 51 14.36 -0.73 -5.90
N TYR A 52 15.62 -0.39 -5.60
CA TYR A 52 16.09 1.00 -5.60
C TYR A 52 15.90 1.71 -6.95
N HIS A 53 16.08 0.97 -8.05
CA HIS A 53 15.75 1.42 -9.40
C HIS A 53 14.63 0.56 -9.96
N SER A 54 13.45 1.16 -10.16
CA SER A 54 12.24 0.46 -10.60
C SER A 54 12.43 -0.26 -11.94
N TRP A 55 13.02 0.41 -12.94
CA TRP A 55 13.23 -0.15 -14.27
C TRP A 55 14.60 0.27 -14.81
N THR A 56 15.53 -0.68 -14.95
CA THR A 56 16.80 -0.45 -15.66
C THR A 56 16.61 -0.55 -17.17
N ILE A 57 15.73 -1.45 -17.60
CA ILE A 57 15.30 -1.62 -18.98
C ILE A 57 13.83 -1.25 -19.04
N PRO A 58 13.38 -0.44 -20.01
CA PRO A 58 11.97 -0.11 -20.15
C PRO A 58 11.09 -1.35 -20.25
N PRO A 59 9.89 -1.36 -19.63
CA PRO A 59 8.94 -2.45 -19.78
C PRO A 59 8.47 -2.58 -21.23
N SER A 60 8.08 -3.80 -21.61
CA SER A 60 7.56 -4.05 -22.96
C SER A 60 6.26 -3.27 -23.21
N PRO A 61 5.94 -2.92 -24.47
CA PRO A 61 4.68 -2.26 -24.81
C PRO A 61 3.44 -3.02 -24.33
N GLU A 62 3.49 -4.35 -24.27
CA GLU A 62 2.40 -5.20 -23.78
C GLU A 62 2.13 -5.00 -22.28
N ILE A 63 3.19 -4.89 -21.47
CA ILE A 63 3.07 -4.63 -20.03
C ILE A 63 2.52 -3.23 -19.80
N VAL A 64 2.97 -2.26 -20.59
CA VAL A 64 2.49 -0.88 -20.53
C VAL A 64 1.00 -0.82 -20.92
N ALA A 65 0.60 -1.48 -22.00
CA ALA A 65 -0.79 -1.51 -22.45
C ALA A 65 -1.71 -2.14 -21.39
N ARG A 66 -1.30 -3.28 -20.79
CA ARG A 66 -2.05 -3.92 -19.70
C ARG A 66 -2.31 -2.98 -18.54
N GLY A 67 -1.36 -2.12 -18.17
CA GLY A 67 -1.55 -1.13 -17.11
C GLY A 67 -2.49 0.02 -17.49
N ALA A 68 -2.65 0.32 -18.79
CA ALA A 68 -3.43 1.44 -19.32
C ALA A 68 -4.90 1.10 -19.63
N GLU A 69 -5.26 -0.17 -19.63
CA GLU A 69 -6.60 -0.68 -19.98
C GLU A 69 -7.63 -0.58 -18.83
N HIS A 70 -7.32 0.14 -17.74
CA HIS A 70 -8.12 0.22 -16.51
C HIS A 70 -8.76 1.59 -16.27
#